data_AF-E3JQV0-F1
#
_entry.id   AF-E3JQV0-F1
#
_cell.length_a   1.000
_cell.length_b   1.000
_cell.length_c   1.000
_cell.angle_alpha   90.00
_cell.angle_beta   90.00
_cell.angle_gamma   90.00
#
_symmetry.space_group_name_H-M   'P 1'
#
loop_
_entity.id
_entity.type
_entity.pdbx_description
1 polymer ?
#
loop_
_entity_poly.entity_id
_entity_poly.type
_entity_poly.pdbx_seq_one_letter_code
_entity_poly.pdbx_strand_id
1 'polypeptide(L)'
;MATLVGSFTQSQLFNFACVPLLLLQCSLLHPAYEADPSARVIRLLLLPAIIVLAVSTQSRKLFLPLEEYLHVNYGLVAVPTFHICCLAVQFAFHRGPALKEPVSETEKHDIATTDPAKVIKSSGGSIETQSAPNTGRRKLNQLVNQKRTIKLKRDSHSNDSPAVAELIKFSIGIVASPRGLAYTWAPPTRCLSRAPRKPILQFIREHLVDIIKKHVLFLITCAYLLPAINHPEGPCGWISETFGIERSRALDVVINQLTAAVFTFSAICAFNILGGVLNGAELLFITLARLILPEDLRPEPFDTTLYPPLFNRLGSRDNLSEFWGQGWQCVFRRDFVFCGGLPMAKLGSFLFGPQSELLFALMGSMLLSGIFHEWGILTITKPDLGFNTTKFFVIQGLGIVLERKLNLRKVLGGRAMRPLRYFLTYFWLSYWSQDMFEILYDRGLGRSGIIDSDFRKWYWFQYCLPFGPFLPRGLINGIKAHNG
;
A
#
# COMPACT_ATOMS: atom_id res chain seq x y z
N MET A 1 -26.32 19.34 -26.98
CA MET A 1 -25.45 18.30 -26.39
C MET A 1 -24.01 18.77 -26.19
N ALA A 2 -23.31 19.28 -27.21
CA ALA A 2 -21.89 19.68 -27.09
C ALA A 2 -21.62 20.72 -25.97
N THR A 3 -22.51 21.71 -25.81
CA THR A 3 -22.42 22.73 -24.75
C THR A 3 -22.63 22.16 -23.34
N LEU A 4 -23.50 21.15 -23.21
CA LEU A 4 -23.78 20.48 -21.94
C LEU A 4 -22.64 19.53 -21.54
N VAL A 5 -22.06 18.83 -22.52
CA VAL A 5 -20.85 18.02 -22.35
C VAL A 5 -19.64 18.91 -22.04
N GLY A 6 -19.52 20.08 -22.69
CA GLY A 6 -18.50 21.09 -22.40
C GLY A 6 -18.62 21.64 -20.98
N SER A 7 -19.83 21.97 -20.53
CA SER A 7 -20.08 22.44 -19.17
C SER A 7 -19.83 21.35 -18.12
N PHE A 8 -20.25 20.11 -18.39
CA PHE A 8 -20.01 18.99 -17.48
C PHE A 8 -18.53 18.65 -17.35
N THR A 9 -17.78 18.63 -18.45
CA THR A 9 -16.33 18.39 -18.45
C THR A 9 -15.53 19.50 -17.77
N GLN A 10 -16.09 20.70 -17.57
CA GLN A 10 -15.49 21.79 -16.80
C GLN A 10 -15.88 21.76 -15.31
N SER A 11 -16.82 20.91 -14.90
CA SER A 11 -17.28 20.82 -13.51
C SER A 11 -16.26 20.14 -12.60
N GLN A 12 -16.20 20.56 -11.33
CA GLN A 12 -15.38 19.89 -10.30
C GLN A 12 -15.84 18.45 -10.03
N LEU A 13 -17.13 18.15 -10.25
CA LEU A 13 -17.68 16.80 -10.13
C LEU A 13 -17.05 15.84 -11.16
N PHE A 14 -16.79 16.31 -12.38
CA PHE A 14 -16.18 15.51 -13.43
C PHE A 14 -14.77 15.03 -13.06
N ASN A 15 -14.03 15.80 -12.25
CA ASN A 15 -12.70 15.41 -11.77
C ASN A 15 -12.71 14.10 -10.96
N PHE A 16 -13.87 13.74 -10.39
CA PHE A 16 -14.07 12.52 -9.60
C PHE A 16 -14.98 11.49 -10.28
N ALA A 17 -15.37 11.70 -11.53
CA ALA A 17 -16.26 10.80 -12.27
C ALA A 17 -15.68 9.38 -12.46
N CYS A 18 -14.36 9.21 -12.34
CA CYS A 18 -13.74 7.89 -12.36
C CYS A 18 -14.13 7.02 -11.16
N VAL A 19 -14.45 7.62 -10.00
CA VAL A 19 -14.75 6.87 -8.76
C VAL A 19 -16.08 6.12 -8.85
N PRO A 20 -17.22 6.74 -9.23
CA PRO A 20 -18.47 6.02 -9.46
C PRO A 20 -18.35 4.89 -10.49
N LEU A 21 -17.61 5.11 -11.59
CA LEU A 21 -17.39 4.08 -12.60
C LEU A 21 -16.54 2.92 -12.08
N LEU A 22 -15.53 3.20 -11.26
CA LEU A 22 -14.73 2.16 -10.59
C LEU A 22 -15.61 1.36 -9.62
N LEU A 23 -16.49 2.01 -8.85
CA LEU A 23 -17.41 1.34 -7.94
C LEU A 23 -18.44 0.47 -8.67
N LEU A 24 -18.91 0.91 -9.85
CA LEU A 24 -19.75 0.12 -10.74
C LEU A 24 -18.99 -1.09 -11.32
N GLN A 25 -17.75 -0.89 -11.75
CA GLN A 25 -16.91 -1.99 -12.22
C GLN A 25 -16.66 -3.01 -11.09
N CYS A 26 -16.49 -2.53 -9.86
CA CYS A 26 -16.31 -3.35 -8.66
C CYS A 26 -17.59 -4.12 -8.30
N SER A 27 -18.78 -3.51 -8.43
CA SER A 27 -20.04 -4.19 -8.06
C SER A 27 -20.31 -5.41 -8.92
N LEU A 28 -19.77 -5.45 -10.14
CA LEU A 28 -19.84 -6.60 -11.04
C LEU A 28 -18.92 -7.77 -10.62
N LEU A 29 -18.17 -7.63 -9.52
CA LEU A 29 -17.46 -8.72 -8.83
C LEU A 29 -18.33 -9.39 -7.76
N HIS A 30 -19.55 -8.90 -7.54
CA HIS A 30 -20.47 -9.48 -6.56
C HIS A 30 -20.71 -10.97 -6.86
N PRO A 31 -20.81 -11.84 -5.85
CA PRO A 31 -21.05 -13.28 -6.07
C PRO A 31 -22.25 -13.59 -6.99
N ALA A 32 -23.28 -12.74 -6.98
CA ALA A 32 -24.45 -12.87 -7.87
C ALA A 32 -24.09 -12.77 -9.37
N TYR A 33 -23.01 -12.08 -9.73
CA TYR A 33 -22.54 -11.89 -11.09
C TYR A 33 -21.31 -12.74 -11.45
N GLU A 34 -20.84 -13.58 -10.52
CA GLU A 34 -19.59 -14.34 -10.70
C GLU A 34 -19.66 -15.29 -11.92
N ALA A 35 -20.82 -15.93 -12.12
CA ALA A 35 -21.06 -16.85 -13.22
C ALA A 35 -21.50 -16.15 -14.52
N ASP A 36 -21.83 -14.85 -14.49
CA ASP A 36 -22.35 -14.13 -15.65
C ASP A 36 -21.22 -13.64 -16.59
N PRO A 37 -21.15 -14.14 -17.84
CA PRO A 37 -20.17 -13.67 -18.81
C PRO A 37 -20.35 -12.19 -19.20
N SER A 38 -21.59 -11.69 -19.14
CA SER A 38 -21.92 -10.31 -19.53
C SER A 38 -21.33 -9.31 -18.55
N ALA A 39 -21.48 -9.55 -17.25
CA ALA A 39 -20.81 -8.77 -16.19
C ALA A 39 -19.29 -8.66 -16.42
N ARG A 40 -18.65 -9.74 -16.89
CA ARG A 40 -17.22 -9.71 -17.23
C ARG A 40 -16.90 -8.84 -18.44
N VAL A 41 -17.72 -8.90 -19.50
CA VAL A 41 -17.55 -8.03 -20.68
C VAL A 41 -17.73 -6.57 -20.28
N ILE A 42 -18.75 -6.25 -19.48
CA ILE A 42 -18.98 -4.87 -19.00
C ILE A 42 -17.78 -4.38 -18.17
N ARG A 43 -17.23 -5.22 -17.27
CA ARG A 43 -16.01 -4.86 -16.53
C ARG A 43 -14.83 -4.53 -17.45
N LEU A 44 -14.67 -5.26 -18.56
CA LEU A 44 -13.63 -4.99 -19.55
C LEU A 44 -13.90 -3.71 -20.35
N LEU A 45 -15.15 -3.42 -20.70
CA LEU A 45 -15.52 -2.20 -21.42
C LEU A 45 -15.37 -0.94 -20.56
N LEU A 46 -15.58 -1.03 -19.24
CA LEU A 46 -15.39 0.07 -18.30
C LEU A 46 -13.92 0.45 -18.09
N LEU A 47 -12.99 -0.49 -18.29
CA LEU A 47 -11.55 -0.30 -18.05
C LEU A 47 -10.96 0.93 -18.76
N PRO A 48 -11.05 1.07 -20.10
CA PRO A 48 -10.46 2.22 -20.79
C PRO A 48 -11.08 3.54 -20.34
N ALA A 49 -12.39 3.59 -20.09
CA ALA A 49 -13.07 4.79 -19.62
C ALA A 49 -12.55 5.23 -18.24
N ILE A 50 -12.39 4.30 -17.30
CA ILE A 50 -11.89 4.60 -15.94
C ILE A 50 -10.45 5.12 -16.01
N ILE A 51 -9.57 4.46 -16.78
CA ILE A 51 -8.16 4.88 -16.91
C ILE A 51 -8.06 6.27 -17.54
N VAL A 52 -8.77 6.52 -18.64
CA VAL A 52 -8.74 7.81 -19.33
C VAL A 52 -9.24 8.92 -18.39
N LEU A 53 -10.35 8.71 -17.68
CA LEU A 53 -10.87 9.71 -16.75
C LEU A 53 -9.93 9.94 -15.56
N ALA A 54 -9.36 8.87 -14.98
CA ALA A 54 -8.47 8.98 -13.84
C ALA A 54 -7.22 9.82 -14.18
N VAL A 55 -6.59 9.52 -15.33
CA VAL A 55 -5.38 10.19 -15.80
C VAL A 55 -5.65 11.61 -16.31
N SER A 56 -6.66 11.79 -17.17
CA SER A 56 -6.95 13.10 -17.79
C SER A 56 -7.41 14.17 -16.78
N THR A 57 -8.01 13.76 -15.67
CA THR A 57 -8.45 14.67 -14.61
C THR A 57 -7.39 14.92 -13.55
N GLN A 58 -6.24 14.22 -13.59
CA GLN A 58 -5.24 14.28 -12.52
C GLN A 58 -4.71 15.70 -12.30
N SER A 59 -4.33 16.41 -13.36
CA SER A 59 -3.80 17.77 -13.28
C SER A 59 -4.78 18.76 -12.65
N ARG A 60 -6.09 18.52 -12.79
CA ARG A 60 -7.16 19.35 -12.23
C ARG A 60 -7.41 19.10 -10.74
N LYS A 61 -6.92 17.97 -10.21
CA LYS A 61 -7.01 17.60 -8.79
C LYS A 61 -5.81 18.06 -7.97
N LEU A 62 -4.76 18.58 -8.62
CA LEU A 62 -3.56 19.03 -7.94
C LEU A 62 -3.82 20.32 -7.14
N PHE A 63 -3.31 20.34 -5.92
CA PHE A 63 -3.23 21.53 -5.09
C PHE A 63 -2.10 22.43 -5.61
N LEU A 64 -2.39 23.72 -5.75
CA LEU A 64 -1.46 24.74 -6.25
C LEU A 64 -1.09 25.73 -5.14
N PRO A 65 0.14 26.31 -5.14
CA PRO A 65 1.23 26.08 -6.10
C PRO A 65 1.94 24.71 -5.90
N LEU A 66 2.43 24.11 -6.99
CA LEU A 66 2.97 22.74 -6.98
C LEU A 66 4.22 22.61 -6.11
N GLU A 67 5.03 23.67 -6.07
CA GLU A 67 6.26 23.77 -5.29
C GLU A 67 5.99 23.77 -3.80
N GLU A 68 4.77 24.09 -3.36
CA GLU A 68 4.39 24.10 -1.95
C GLU A 68 3.68 22.80 -1.55
N TYR A 69 2.82 22.30 -2.42
CA TYR A 69 1.95 21.14 -2.16
C TYR A 69 2.50 19.83 -2.73
N LEU A 70 3.78 19.73 -3.09
CA LEU A 70 4.37 18.55 -3.73
C LEU A 70 4.06 17.25 -2.99
N HIS A 71 4.35 17.19 -1.69
CA HIS A 71 4.16 15.98 -0.88
C HIS A 71 2.67 15.65 -0.66
N VAL A 72 1.80 16.68 -0.60
CA VAL A 72 0.34 16.53 -0.54
C VAL A 72 -0.18 15.93 -1.85
N ASN A 73 0.21 16.51 -2.98
CA ASN A 73 -0.14 16.03 -4.31
C ASN A 73 0.37 14.60 -4.54
N TYR A 74 1.56 14.28 -4.05
CA TYR A 74 2.15 12.95 -4.18
C TYR A 74 1.27 11.92 -3.49
N GLY A 75 0.95 12.14 -2.20
CA GLY A 75 0.17 11.20 -1.41
C GLY A 75 -1.32 11.16 -1.73
N LEU A 76 -1.95 12.31 -2.03
CA LEU A 76 -3.41 12.42 -2.15
C LEU A 76 -3.94 12.46 -3.58
N VAL A 77 -3.10 12.72 -4.58
CA VAL A 77 -3.55 12.84 -5.98
C VAL A 77 -2.86 11.80 -6.85
N ALA A 78 -1.53 11.80 -6.92
CA ALA A 78 -0.81 10.92 -7.84
C ALA A 78 -0.89 9.45 -7.45
N VAL A 79 -0.62 9.12 -6.18
CA VAL A 79 -0.70 7.74 -5.67
C VAL A 79 -2.12 7.16 -5.81
N PRO A 80 -3.20 7.84 -5.38
CA PRO A 80 -4.56 7.33 -5.58
C PRO A 80 -4.94 7.20 -7.05
N THR A 81 -4.50 8.10 -7.92
CA THR A 81 -4.79 7.99 -9.36
C THR A 81 -4.15 6.74 -9.96
N PHE A 82 -2.89 6.47 -9.65
CA PHE A 82 -2.24 5.23 -10.11
C PHE A 82 -2.93 3.99 -9.53
N HIS A 83 -3.26 4.02 -8.23
CA HIS A 83 -3.97 2.94 -7.58
C HIS A 83 -5.34 2.66 -8.22
N ILE A 84 -6.10 3.70 -8.58
CA ILE A 84 -7.38 3.57 -9.31
C ILE A 84 -7.16 2.86 -10.65
N CYS A 85 -6.11 3.20 -11.41
CA CYS A 85 -5.78 2.51 -12.65
C CYS A 85 -5.48 1.03 -12.42
N CYS A 86 -4.70 0.70 -11.37
CA CYS A 86 -4.41 -0.68 -11.00
C CYS A 86 -5.66 -1.45 -10.55
N LEU A 87 -6.53 -0.85 -9.75
CA LEU A 87 -7.81 -1.44 -9.36
C LEU A 87 -8.69 -1.69 -10.58
N ALA A 88 -8.75 -0.75 -11.52
CA ALA A 88 -9.54 -0.92 -12.73
C ALA A 88 -9.08 -2.13 -13.55
N VAL A 89 -7.76 -2.30 -13.71
CA VAL A 89 -7.17 -3.48 -14.36
C VAL A 89 -7.49 -4.75 -13.58
N GLN A 90 -7.31 -4.73 -12.25
CA GLN A 90 -7.61 -5.88 -11.39
C GLN A 90 -9.07 -6.30 -11.51
N PHE A 91 -10.00 -5.36 -11.41
CA PHE A 91 -11.42 -5.63 -11.50
C PHE A 91 -11.80 -6.07 -12.90
N ALA A 92 -11.22 -5.50 -13.97
CA ALA A 92 -11.49 -5.95 -15.34
C ALA A 92 -11.10 -7.42 -15.59
N PHE A 93 -9.93 -7.83 -15.07
CA PHE A 93 -9.35 -9.16 -15.35
C PHE A 93 -9.54 -10.18 -14.23
N HIS A 94 -10.19 -9.83 -13.11
CA HIS A 94 -10.42 -10.77 -12.02
C HIS A 94 -11.29 -11.95 -12.45
N ARG A 95 -10.90 -13.14 -12.00
CA ARG A 95 -11.61 -14.41 -12.19
C ARG A 95 -11.78 -15.11 -10.85
N GLY A 96 -12.92 -15.77 -10.68
CA GLY A 96 -13.28 -16.50 -9.47
C GLY A 96 -13.92 -15.61 -8.40
N PRO A 97 -14.04 -16.14 -7.16
CA PRO A 97 -14.76 -15.47 -6.10
C PRO A 97 -13.93 -14.33 -5.50
N ALA A 98 -14.61 -13.22 -5.21
CA ALA A 98 -13.99 -12.07 -4.56
C ALA A 98 -13.83 -12.27 -3.04
N LEU A 99 -14.84 -12.84 -2.38
CA LEU A 99 -14.87 -13.03 -0.93
C LEU A 99 -14.18 -14.34 -0.52
N LYS A 100 -13.41 -14.32 0.57
CA LYS A 100 -12.92 -15.57 1.17
C LYS A 100 -14.06 -16.37 1.77
N GLU A 101 -14.00 -17.70 1.62
CA GLU A 101 -14.87 -18.58 2.38
C GLU A 101 -14.54 -18.47 3.88
N PRO A 102 -15.55 -18.49 4.76
CA PRO A 102 -15.31 -18.51 6.20
C PRO A 102 -14.59 -19.80 6.58
N VAL A 103 -13.36 -19.66 7.10
CA VAL A 103 -12.56 -20.79 7.61
C VAL A 103 -13.35 -21.48 8.72
N SER A 104 -13.67 -22.77 8.55
CA SER A 104 -14.33 -23.57 9.58
C SER A 104 -13.42 -23.70 10.81
N GLU A 105 -14.00 -23.70 12.02
CA GLU A 105 -13.22 -23.76 13.27
C GLU A 105 -12.30 -24.98 13.39
N THR A 106 -12.57 -26.03 12.62
CA THR A 106 -11.77 -27.26 12.51
C THR A 106 -10.35 -27.01 11.97
N GLU A 107 -10.17 -26.11 11.00
CA GLU A 107 -8.85 -25.84 10.39
C GLU A 107 -7.92 -25.00 11.28
N LYS A 108 -8.45 -24.34 12.32
CA LYS A 108 -7.60 -23.61 13.29
C LYS A 108 -6.73 -24.57 14.11
N HIS A 109 -7.14 -25.82 14.27
CA HIS A 109 -6.42 -26.80 15.07
C HIS A 109 -5.32 -27.54 14.29
N ASP A 110 -5.48 -27.73 12.97
CA ASP A 110 -4.52 -28.45 12.14
C ASP A 110 -3.33 -27.58 11.70
N ILE A 111 -3.53 -26.27 11.50
CA ILE A 111 -2.45 -25.34 11.16
C ILE A 111 -1.47 -25.13 12.33
N ALA A 112 -1.91 -25.38 13.57
CA ALA A 112 -1.07 -25.27 14.76
C ALA A 112 -0.12 -26.48 14.94
N THR A 113 -0.35 -27.59 14.23
CA THR A 113 0.38 -28.85 14.44
C THR A 113 1.08 -29.39 13.18
N THR A 114 0.99 -28.73 12.02
CA THR A 114 1.67 -29.24 10.81
C THR A 114 3.11 -28.73 10.66
N ASP A 115 4.05 -29.66 10.71
CA ASP A 115 5.49 -29.51 10.49
C ASP A 115 5.80 -28.86 9.11
N PRO A 116 6.62 -27.79 9.03
CA PRO A 116 6.84 -26.98 7.81
C PRO A 116 7.41 -27.73 6.59
N ALA A 117 7.83 -28.99 6.72
CA ALA A 117 8.36 -29.79 5.61
C ALA A 117 7.27 -30.41 4.70
N LYS A 118 6.01 -30.53 5.15
CA LYS A 118 4.94 -31.20 4.36
C LYS A 118 4.19 -30.28 3.38
N VAL A 119 4.20 -28.96 3.59
CA VAL A 119 3.49 -27.99 2.71
C VAL A 119 4.19 -27.80 1.36
N ILE A 120 5.46 -28.20 1.23
CA ILE A 120 6.26 -28.01 0.01
C ILE A 120 5.90 -29.05 -1.09
N LYS A 121 5.22 -30.16 -0.75
CA LYS A 121 4.90 -31.22 -1.72
C LYS A 121 3.50 -31.14 -2.35
N SER A 122 2.59 -30.27 -1.88
CA SER A 122 1.20 -30.21 -2.40
C SER A 122 0.94 -29.12 -3.44
N SER A 123 1.95 -28.30 -3.79
CA SER A 123 1.80 -27.24 -4.82
C SER A 123 2.29 -27.66 -6.22
N GLY A 124 2.43 -28.95 -6.49
CA GLY A 124 2.68 -29.48 -7.84
C GLY A 124 1.69 -30.60 -8.13
N GLY A 125 0.70 -30.33 -8.97
CA GLY A 125 -0.31 -31.33 -9.34
C GLY A 125 -1.36 -30.79 -10.28
N SER A 126 -1.28 -31.26 -11.51
CA SER A 126 -2.17 -31.15 -12.68
C SER A 126 -3.67 -31.28 -12.41
N ILE A 127 -4.43 -30.64 -13.32
CA ILE A 127 -5.87 -30.84 -13.56
C ILE A 127 -6.10 -32.29 -14.00
N GLU A 128 -6.95 -33.04 -13.29
CA GLU A 128 -7.75 -34.12 -13.85
C GLU A 128 -8.95 -34.49 -12.95
N THR A 129 -9.96 -35.08 -13.58
CA THR A 129 -11.36 -35.16 -13.16
C THR A 129 -11.72 -36.57 -12.67
N GLN A 130 -12.86 -36.71 -11.96
CA GLN A 130 -13.62 -37.94 -11.60
C GLN A 130 -13.19 -38.59 -10.28
N SER A 131 -14.04 -39.16 -9.42
CA SER A 131 -15.49 -39.37 -9.30
C SER A 131 -15.78 -39.85 -7.85
N ALA A 132 -16.98 -39.59 -7.33
CA ALA A 132 -17.47 -40.07 -6.02
C ALA A 132 -17.71 -41.62 -6.01
N PRO A 133 -18.19 -42.30 -4.94
CA PRO A 133 -18.65 -41.82 -3.62
C PRO A 133 -18.19 -42.67 -2.40
N ASN A 134 -18.38 -42.19 -1.17
CA ASN A 134 -18.96 -43.05 -0.13
C ASN A 134 -19.50 -42.32 1.11
N THR A 135 -20.74 -42.66 1.37
CA THR A 135 -21.63 -42.43 2.50
C THR A 135 -21.09 -42.92 3.85
N GLY A 136 -21.52 -42.24 4.92
CA GLY A 136 -21.76 -42.90 6.21
C GLY A 136 -20.89 -42.44 7.37
N ARG A 137 -21.21 -41.28 7.97
CA ARG A 137 -21.20 -41.01 9.43
C ARG A 137 -21.24 -39.51 9.70
N ARG A 138 -22.41 -39.00 10.09
CA ARG A 138 -22.59 -37.99 11.16
C ARG A 138 -24.07 -37.60 11.27
N LYS A 139 -24.89 -38.58 11.66
CA LYS A 139 -26.11 -38.33 12.45
C LYS A 139 -25.69 -38.32 13.92
N LEU A 140 -25.17 -37.19 14.40
CA LEU A 140 -25.16 -36.77 15.81
C LEU A 140 -24.49 -35.40 15.87
N ASN A 141 -25.07 -34.47 16.63
CA ASN A 141 -24.68 -33.05 16.81
C ASN A 141 -25.53 -32.03 16.04
N GLN A 142 -26.78 -32.37 15.71
CA GLN A 142 -27.87 -31.40 15.77
C GLN A 142 -28.35 -31.32 17.21
N LEU A 143 -27.83 -30.34 17.96
CA LEU A 143 -28.42 -29.69 19.14
C LEU A 143 -27.28 -28.97 19.86
N VAL A 144 -27.49 -27.69 20.20
CA VAL A 144 -26.58 -26.79 20.93
C VAL A 144 -25.55 -26.03 20.06
N ASN A 145 -26.00 -24.95 19.42
CA ASN A 145 -25.42 -23.60 19.62
C ASN A 145 -26.09 -22.56 18.71
N GLN A 146 -27.12 -21.92 19.26
CA GLN A 146 -27.79 -20.77 18.68
C GLN A 146 -27.08 -19.50 19.19
N LYS A 147 -26.08 -19.00 18.43
CA LYS A 147 -25.60 -17.62 18.55
C LYS A 147 -25.47 -17.01 17.15
N ARG A 148 -26.08 -15.83 17.04
CA ARG A 148 -26.45 -15.08 15.84
C ARG A 148 -25.22 -14.77 14.96
N THR A 149 -25.16 -15.42 13.79
CA THR A 149 -24.18 -15.20 12.73
C THR A 149 -24.94 -14.72 11.50
N ILE A 150 -24.47 -13.66 10.84
CA ILE A 150 -25.08 -13.17 9.60
C ILE A 150 -24.97 -14.28 8.55
N LYS A 151 -26.13 -14.89 8.24
CA LYS A 151 -26.37 -15.55 6.97
C LYS A 151 -26.19 -14.48 5.87
N LEU A 152 -25.05 -14.46 5.21
CA LEU A 152 -25.09 -14.26 3.77
C LEU A 152 -25.94 -15.43 3.26
N LYS A 153 -27.14 -15.14 2.78
CA LYS A 153 -28.03 -16.11 2.20
C LYS A 153 -27.29 -16.65 0.96
N ARG A 154 -26.50 -17.70 1.15
CA ARG A 154 -25.97 -18.53 0.05
C ARG A 154 -27.16 -19.37 -0.44
N ASP A 155 -28.22 -18.69 -0.87
CA ASP A 155 -29.21 -19.30 -1.73
C ASP A 155 -28.48 -19.44 -3.07
N SER A 156 -27.85 -20.59 -3.25
CA SER A 156 -27.57 -21.11 -4.57
C SER A 156 -28.90 -21.08 -5.33
N HIS A 157 -28.99 -20.20 -6.34
CA HIS A 157 -30.16 -19.98 -7.20
C HIS A 157 -31.39 -19.32 -6.54
N SER A 158 -31.28 -18.07 -6.08
CA SER A 158 -32.41 -17.14 -6.15
C SER A 158 -32.24 -16.25 -7.39
N ASN A 159 -33.23 -16.24 -8.26
CA ASN A 159 -33.27 -15.55 -9.56
C ASN A 159 -33.36 -14.02 -9.44
N ASP A 160 -33.15 -13.47 -8.24
CA ASP A 160 -33.31 -12.05 -7.94
C ASP A 160 -31.96 -11.36 -8.00
N SER A 161 -31.88 -10.32 -8.84
CA SER A 161 -30.72 -9.43 -8.89
C SER A 161 -30.46 -8.84 -7.50
N PRO A 162 -29.19 -8.76 -7.06
CA PRO A 162 -28.86 -8.20 -5.74
C PRO A 162 -29.37 -6.77 -5.62
N ALA A 163 -29.80 -6.38 -4.42
CA ALA A 163 -30.29 -5.03 -4.17
C ALA A 163 -29.18 -4.00 -4.42
N VAL A 164 -29.52 -2.82 -4.94
CA VAL A 164 -28.54 -1.74 -5.19
C VAL A 164 -27.76 -1.37 -3.93
N ALA A 165 -28.42 -1.36 -2.77
CA ALA A 165 -27.78 -1.10 -1.48
C ALA A 165 -26.72 -2.17 -1.11
N GLU A 166 -26.96 -3.43 -1.45
CA GLU A 166 -25.99 -4.52 -1.26
C GLU A 166 -24.77 -4.32 -2.15
N LEU A 167 -24.98 -3.99 -3.43
CA LEU A 167 -23.90 -3.70 -4.38
C LEU A 167 -23.05 -2.50 -3.94
N ILE A 168 -23.67 -1.43 -3.44
CA ILE A 168 -22.96 -0.27 -2.90
C ILE A 168 -22.08 -0.68 -1.71
N LYS A 169 -22.63 -1.41 -0.73
CA LYS A 169 -21.87 -1.87 0.45
C LYS A 169 -20.70 -2.77 0.04
N PHE A 170 -20.92 -3.67 -0.90
CA PHE A 170 -19.91 -4.57 -1.42
C PHE A 170 -18.76 -3.80 -2.10
N SER A 171 -19.08 -2.89 -3.03
CA SER A 171 -18.07 -2.09 -3.74
C SER A 171 -17.28 -1.17 -2.82
N ILE A 172 -17.96 -0.46 -1.93
CA ILE A 172 -17.29 0.40 -0.94
C ILE A 172 -16.40 -0.45 -0.04
N GLY A 173 -16.88 -1.60 0.44
CA GLY A 173 -16.10 -2.51 1.28
C GLY A 173 -14.80 -2.97 0.59
N ILE A 174 -14.84 -3.29 -0.71
CA ILE A 174 -13.64 -3.70 -1.46
C ILE A 174 -12.67 -2.52 -1.60
N VAL A 175 -13.14 -1.39 -2.10
CA VAL A 175 -12.29 -0.23 -2.42
C VAL A 175 -11.72 0.41 -1.14
N ALA A 176 -12.49 0.38 -0.04
CA ALA A 176 -12.05 0.86 1.26
C ALA A 176 -11.23 -0.19 2.05
N SER A 177 -10.96 -1.38 1.50
CA SER A 177 -10.13 -2.40 2.16
C SER A 177 -8.69 -2.36 1.64
N PRO A 178 -7.81 -1.49 2.15
CA PRO A 178 -6.48 -1.25 1.58
C PRO A 178 -5.57 -2.50 1.61
N ARG A 179 -5.92 -3.52 2.39
CA ARG A 179 -5.10 -4.73 2.59
C ARG A 179 -5.77 -6.01 2.11
N GLY A 180 -7.02 -5.91 1.67
CA GLY A 180 -7.77 -7.01 1.09
C GLY A 180 -7.98 -8.21 2.02
N LEU A 181 -7.86 -8.08 3.35
CA LEU A 181 -7.83 -9.22 4.28
C LEU A 181 -9.12 -10.06 4.31
N ALA A 182 -10.24 -9.49 3.87
CA ALA A 182 -11.53 -10.17 3.73
C ALA A 182 -11.70 -10.88 2.37
N TYR A 183 -10.79 -10.66 1.41
CA TYR A 183 -10.94 -11.08 0.02
C TYR A 183 -9.93 -12.15 -0.37
N THR A 184 -10.23 -12.93 -1.42
CA THR A 184 -9.45 -14.11 -1.85
C THR A 184 -8.01 -13.78 -2.19
N TRP A 185 -7.75 -12.53 -2.56
CA TRP A 185 -6.43 -12.01 -2.90
C TRP A 185 -5.65 -11.39 -1.74
N ALA A 186 -6.09 -11.59 -0.49
CA ALA A 186 -5.33 -11.15 0.66
C ALA A 186 -3.87 -11.66 0.61
N PRO A 187 -2.89 -10.90 1.12
CA PRO A 187 -1.53 -11.39 1.23
C PRO A 187 -1.45 -12.69 2.06
N PRO A 188 -0.43 -13.54 1.82
CA PRO A 188 -0.17 -14.70 2.67
C PRO A 188 -0.02 -14.31 4.14
N THR A 189 -0.44 -15.17 5.06
CA THR A 189 -0.42 -14.91 6.52
C THR A 189 0.97 -14.57 7.05
N ARG A 190 2.03 -15.14 6.46
CA ARG A 190 3.43 -14.79 6.78
C ARG A 190 3.80 -13.33 6.49
N CYS A 191 3.13 -12.72 5.52
CA CYS A 191 3.32 -11.32 5.12
C CYS A 191 2.41 -10.43 5.97
N LEU A 192 1.11 -10.76 5.98
CA LEU A 192 0.09 -9.99 6.68
C LEU A 192 -0.99 -10.94 7.20
N SER A 193 -1.14 -10.99 8.53
CA SER A 193 -2.21 -11.71 9.19
C SER A 193 -3.20 -10.73 9.81
N ARG A 194 -4.41 -11.22 10.11
CA ARG A 194 -5.38 -10.44 10.90
C ARG A 194 -4.79 -10.12 12.27
N ALA A 195 -5.09 -8.92 12.76
CA ALA A 195 -4.72 -8.52 14.11
C ALA A 195 -5.56 -9.30 15.14
N PRO A 196 -5.05 -9.49 16.37
CA PRO A 196 -5.88 -9.94 17.48
C PRO A 196 -7.09 -9.02 17.65
N ARG A 197 -8.26 -9.60 17.92
CA ARG A 197 -9.49 -8.82 18.16
C ARG A 197 -9.34 -8.02 19.45
N LYS A 198 -9.66 -6.72 19.39
CA LYS A 198 -9.57 -5.81 20.53
C LYS A 198 -10.88 -5.06 20.74
N PRO A 199 -11.22 -4.69 21.99
CA PRO A 199 -12.23 -3.67 22.26
C PRO A 199 -11.86 -2.34 21.57
N ILE A 200 -12.87 -1.60 21.09
CA ILE A 200 -12.66 -0.34 20.36
C ILE A 200 -11.85 0.67 21.18
N LEU A 201 -12.13 0.84 22.47
CA LEU A 201 -11.38 1.77 23.33
C LEU A 201 -9.91 1.38 23.45
N GLN A 202 -9.61 0.08 23.60
CA GLN A 202 -8.24 -0.41 23.64
C GLN A 202 -7.53 -0.16 22.30
N PHE A 203 -8.22 -0.43 21.18
CA PHE A 203 -7.71 -0.16 19.84
C PHE A 203 -7.37 1.32 19.67
N ILE A 204 -8.29 2.24 19.97
CA ILE A 204 -8.08 3.69 19.87
C ILE A 204 -6.87 4.11 20.70
N ARG A 205 -6.77 3.66 21.96
CA ARG A 205 -5.67 4.01 22.86
C ARG A 205 -4.32 3.56 22.29
N GLU A 206 -4.19 2.30 21.91
CA GLU A 206 -2.94 1.76 21.38
C GLU A 206 -2.55 2.43 20.06
N HIS A 207 -3.55 2.71 19.22
CA HIS A 207 -3.38 3.36 17.94
C HIS A 207 -2.90 4.81 18.10
N LEU A 208 -3.49 5.59 19.01
CA LEU A 208 -3.03 6.94 19.33
C LEU A 208 -1.60 6.94 19.89
N VAL A 209 -1.28 6.01 20.78
CA VAL A 209 0.08 5.87 21.32
C VAL A 209 1.09 5.55 20.22
N ASP A 210 0.73 4.68 19.26
CA ASP A 210 1.62 4.38 18.13
C ASP A 210 1.82 5.61 17.23
N ILE A 211 0.75 6.34 16.88
CA ILE A 211 0.86 7.59 16.12
C ILE A 211 1.77 8.59 16.82
N ILE A 212 1.59 8.82 18.13
CA ILE A 212 2.43 9.75 18.90
C ILE A 212 3.90 9.31 18.88
N LYS A 213 4.18 8.03 19.12
CA LYS A 213 5.56 7.50 19.06
C LYS A 213 6.20 7.70 17.69
N LYS A 214 5.46 7.38 16.62
CA LYS A 214 5.96 7.56 15.24
C LYS A 214 6.12 9.02 14.88
N HIS A 215 5.24 9.90 15.36
CA HIS A 215 5.34 11.33 15.16
C HIS A 215 6.56 11.93 15.86
N VAL A 216 6.83 11.58 17.12
CA VAL A 216 8.06 12.03 17.82
C VAL A 216 9.31 11.57 17.08
N LEU A 217 9.37 10.30 16.66
CA LEU A 217 10.49 9.78 15.87
C LEU A 217 10.63 10.51 14.52
N PHE A 218 9.52 10.81 13.86
CA PHE A 218 9.49 11.57 12.62
C PHE A 218 10.05 12.99 12.81
N LEU A 219 9.66 13.69 13.88
CA LEU A 219 10.19 15.02 14.21
C LEU A 219 11.71 14.98 14.45
N ILE A 220 12.21 13.97 15.18
CA ILE A 220 13.65 13.78 15.39
C ILE A 220 14.37 13.62 14.06
N THR A 221 13.83 12.81 13.14
CA THR A 221 14.44 12.68 11.80
C THR A 221 14.36 13.96 10.99
N CYS A 222 13.27 14.73 11.08
CA CYS A 222 13.12 16.00 10.37
C CYS A 222 14.09 17.07 10.89
N ALA A 223 14.36 17.10 12.20
CA ALA A 223 15.33 18.03 12.80
C ALA A 223 16.75 17.85 12.24
N TYR A 224 17.08 16.64 11.76
CA TYR A 224 18.32 16.36 11.03
C TYR A 224 18.17 16.58 9.52
N LEU A 225 17.17 15.95 8.89
CA LEU A 225 17.04 15.90 7.43
C LEU A 225 16.83 17.28 6.81
N LEU A 226 16.01 18.12 7.44
CA LEU A 226 15.65 19.42 6.87
C LEU A 226 16.84 20.38 6.76
N PRO A 227 17.64 20.63 7.81
CA PRO A 227 18.82 21.46 7.65
C PRO A 227 19.88 20.79 6.74
N ALA A 228 20.05 19.46 6.82
CA ALA A 228 21.04 18.74 6.00
C ALA A 228 20.76 18.81 4.49
N ILE A 229 19.50 18.65 4.06
CA ILE A 229 19.09 18.66 2.63
C ILE A 229 19.01 20.09 2.07
N ASN A 230 18.75 21.08 2.94
CA ASN A 230 18.69 22.50 2.55
C ASN A 230 20.04 23.21 2.61
N HIS A 231 21.09 22.55 3.13
CA HIS A 231 22.43 23.11 3.14
C HIS A 231 23.01 23.18 1.71
N PRO A 232 23.65 24.29 1.29
CA PRO A 232 24.16 24.47 -0.07
C PRO A 232 25.14 23.38 -0.53
N GLU A 233 25.94 22.86 0.41
CA GLU A 233 26.90 21.77 0.17
C GLU A 233 26.34 20.37 0.51
N GLY A 234 25.02 20.27 0.72
CA GLY A 234 24.33 19.04 1.08
C GLY A 234 24.62 18.52 2.50
N PRO A 235 24.23 17.28 2.80
CA PRO A 235 24.27 16.72 4.17
C PRO A 235 25.66 16.67 4.79
N CYS A 236 26.70 16.38 3.99
CA CYS A 236 28.07 16.34 4.48
C CYS A 236 28.60 17.73 4.83
N GLY A 237 28.28 18.75 4.04
CA GLY A 237 28.63 20.14 4.36
C GLY A 237 27.99 20.59 5.66
N TRP A 238 26.70 20.28 5.85
CA TRP A 238 26.00 20.61 7.10
C TRP A 238 26.65 19.96 8.34
N ILE A 239 27.01 18.68 8.25
CA ILE A 239 27.71 17.97 9.33
C ILE A 239 29.10 18.58 9.58
N SER A 240 29.83 18.90 8.52
CA SER A 240 31.18 19.45 8.61
C SER A 240 31.18 20.82 9.27
N GLU A 241 30.24 21.70 8.93
CA GLU A 241 30.05 23.00 9.57
C GLU A 241 29.59 22.85 11.03
N THR A 242 28.62 21.96 11.29
CA THR A 242 28.03 21.79 12.63
C THR A 242 29.03 21.21 13.64
N PHE A 243 29.90 20.29 13.21
CA PHE A 243 30.82 19.58 14.10
C PHE A 243 32.30 19.97 13.90
N GLY A 244 32.61 20.88 12.97
CA GLY A 244 33.98 21.30 12.68
C GLY A 244 34.87 20.19 12.11
N ILE A 245 34.30 19.28 11.31
CA ILE A 245 35.01 18.12 10.75
C ILE A 245 35.52 18.47 9.34
N GLU A 246 36.78 18.14 9.05
CA GLU A 246 37.33 18.31 7.70
C GLU A 246 36.64 17.41 6.67
N ARG A 247 36.28 17.99 5.54
CA ARG A 247 35.61 17.28 4.45
C ARG A 247 36.57 16.30 3.77
N SER A 248 36.11 15.08 3.56
CA SER A 248 36.80 14.08 2.74
C SER A 248 35.79 13.29 1.92
N ARG A 249 36.25 12.71 0.80
CA ARG A 249 35.40 11.85 -0.05
C ARG A 249 34.80 10.67 0.73
N ALA A 250 35.57 10.10 1.66
CA ALA A 250 35.09 9.00 2.51
C ALA A 250 33.97 9.47 3.43
N LEU A 251 34.12 10.67 4.03
CA LEU A 251 33.07 11.27 4.85
C LEU A 251 31.80 11.56 4.03
N ASP A 252 31.93 12.11 2.82
CA ASP A 252 30.77 12.36 1.94
C ASP A 252 29.97 11.07 1.68
N VAL A 253 30.64 9.97 1.32
CA VAL A 253 29.98 8.67 1.10
C VAL A 253 29.25 8.19 2.37
N VAL A 254 29.92 8.25 3.52
CA VAL A 254 29.32 7.81 4.79
C VAL A 254 28.12 8.67 5.18
N ILE A 255 28.23 10.00 5.10
CA ILE A 255 27.15 10.91 5.49
C ILE A 255 25.97 10.81 4.52
N ASN A 256 26.20 10.73 3.21
CA ASN A 256 25.12 10.50 2.24
C ASN A 256 24.44 9.16 2.52
N GLN A 257 25.22 8.15 2.90
CA GLN A 257 24.68 6.84 3.20
C GLN A 257 23.79 6.83 4.44
N LEU A 258 24.23 7.49 5.51
CA LEU A 258 23.47 7.67 6.73
C LEU A 258 22.23 8.54 6.49
N THR A 259 22.35 9.60 5.71
CA THR A 259 21.22 10.48 5.35
C THR A 259 20.12 9.69 4.64
N ALA A 260 20.48 8.86 3.66
CA ALA A 260 19.54 7.98 2.96
C ALA A 260 18.84 6.98 3.91
N ALA A 261 19.58 6.43 4.89
CA ALA A 261 19.01 5.55 5.90
C ALA A 261 18.03 6.30 6.83
N VAL A 262 18.41 7.50 7.31
CA VAL A 262 17.54 8.36 8.14
C VAL A 262 16.28 8.78 7.37
N PHE A 263 16.41 9.09 6.08
CA PHE A 263 15.28 9.39 5.22
C PHE A 263 14.35 8.17 5.10
N THR A 264 14.90 6.98 4.84
CA THR A 264 14.09 5.75 4.76
C THR A 264 13.32 5.51 6.07
N PHE A 265 13.96 5.74 7.21
CA PHE A 265 13.32 5.64 8.51
C PHE A 265 12.23 6.71 8.73
N SER A 266 12.47 7.95 8.29
CA SER A 266 11.48 9.03 8.27
C SER A 266 10.26 8.65 7.43
N ALA A 267 10.47 8.11 6.23
CA ALA A 267 9.40 7.63 5.35
C ALA A 267 8.58 6.51 6.01
N ILE A 268 9.21 5.56 6.71
CA ILE A 268 8.51 4.53 7.49
C ILE A 268 7.64 5.17 8.58
N CYS A 269 8.15 6.15 9.32
CA CYS A 269 7.38 6.86 10.33
C CYS A 269 6.20 7.61 9.70
N ALA A 270 6.43 8.34 8.61
CA ALA A 270 5.41 9.02 7.83
C ALA A 270 4.29 8.06 7.38
N PHE A 271 4.61 6.92 6.78
CA PHE A 271 3.60 5.94 6.37
C PHE A 271 2.78 5.40 7.55
N ASN A 272 3.39 5.15 8.71
CA ASN A 272 2.65 4.72 9.90
C ASN A 272 1.71 5.81 10.41
N ILE A 273 2.16 7.08 10.43
CA ILE A 273 1.34 8.22 10.83
C ILE A 273 0.15 8.36 9.87
N LEU A 274 0.39 8.33 8.55
CA LEU A 274 -0.67 8.45 7.54
C LEU A 274 -1.68 7.31 7.65
N GLY A 275 -1.20 6.06 7.69
CA GLY A 275 -2.06 4.90 7.91
C GLY A 275 -2.83 4.99 9.23
N GLY A 276 -2.20 5.57 10.25
CA GLY A 276 -2.83 5.88 11.53
C GLY A 276 -4.01 6.83 11.41
N VAL A 277 -3.79 7.98 10.78
CA VAL A 277 -4.83 8.99 10.54
C VAL A 277 -5.96 8.42 9.69
N LEU A 278 -5.65 7.68 8.62
CA LEU A 278 -6.65 7.07 7.75
C LEU A 278 -7.51 6.02 8.47
N ASN A 279 -6.91 5.16 9.30
CA ASN A 279 -7.68 4.20 10.10
C ASN A 279 -8.63 4.92 11.09
N GLY A 280 -8.19 6.04 11.66
CA GLY A 280 -9.02 6.86 12.55
C GLY A 280 -10.18 7.52 11.80
N ALA A 281 -9.92 8.05 10.61
CA ALA A 281 -10.94 8.61 9.73
C ALA A 281 -11.96 7.55 9.29
N GLU A 282 -11.51 6.33 8.98
CA GLU A 282 -12.39 5.22 8.61
C GLU A 282 -13.25 4.75 9.78
N LEU A 283 -12.69 4.64 10.99
CA LEU A 283 -13.45 4.35 12.21
C LEU A 283 -14.55 5.40 12.45
N LEU A 284 -14.21 6.69 12.32
CA LEU A 284 -15.16 7.78 12.46
C LEU A 284 -16.24 7.70 11.38
N PHE A 285 -15.85 7.50 10.12
CA PHE A 285 -16.77 7.37 9.00
C PHE A 285 -17.75 6.21 9.21
N ILE A 286 -17.27 5.02 9.56
CA ILE A 286 -18.12 3.85 9.83
C ILE A 286 -19.06 4.12 11.01
N THR A 287 -18.56 4.76 12.06
CA THR A 287 -19.39 5.09 13.24
C THR A 287 -20.51 6.04 12.88
N LEU A 288 -20.20 7.15 12.18
CA LEU A 288 -21.20 8.13 11.75
C LEU A 288 -22.18 7.54 10.72
N ALA A 289 -21.67 6.80 9.74
CA ALA A 289 -22.49 6.13 8.73
C ALA A 289 -23.50 5.15 9.38
N ARG A 290 -23.11 4.44 10.44
CA ARG A 290 -24.03 3.56 11.17
C ARG A 290 -25.11 4.29 11.94
N LEU A 291 -24.84 5.53 12.38
CA LEU A 291 -25.81 6.36 13.10
C LEU A 291 -26.82 7.01 12.15
N ILE A 292 -26.39 7.39 10.94
CA ILE A 292 -27.17 8.22 10.01
C ILE A 292 -27.88 7.38 8.94
N LEU A 293 -27.25 6.31 8.44
CA LEU A 293 -27.77 5.58 7.29
C LEU A 293 -28.92 4.61 7.65
N PRO A 294 -29.88 4.40 6.73
CA PRO A 294 -30.94 3.41 6.90
C PRO A 294 -30.38 1.99 6.96
N GLU A 295 -31.18 1.05 7.47
CA GLU A 295 -30.72 -0.33 7.75
C GLU A 295 -30.07 -1.01 6.54
N ASP A 296 -30.59 -0.76 5.33
CA ASP A 296 -30.09 -1.36 4.10
C ASP A 296 -28.70 -0.87 3.70
N LEU A 297 -28.37 0.38 3.97
CA LEU A 297 -27.07 1.01 3.64
C LEU A 297 -26.12 1.05 4.83
N ARG A 298 -26.57 0.67 6.02
CA ARG A 298 -25.78 0.65 7.25
C ARG A 298 -24.56 -0.26 7.06
N PRO A 299 -23.32 0.25 7.18
CA PRO A 299 -22.13 -0.57 7.03
C PRO A 299 -21.94 -1.48 8.25
N GLU A 300 -21.18 -2.57 8.08
CA GLU A 300 -20.84 -3.46 9.19
C GLU A 300 -20.05 -2.74 10.30
N PRO A 301 -20.10 -3.23 11.56
CA PRO A 301 -19.31 -2.64 12.63
C PRO A 301 -17.82 -2.69 12.31
N PHE A 302 -17.08 -1.68 12.78
CA PHE A 302 -15.64 -1.61 12.60
C PHE A 302 -14.93 -2.86 13.18
N ASP A 303 -14.28 -3.63 12.31
CA ASP A 303 -13.56 -4.85 12.70
C ASP A 303 -12.06 -4.57 12.91
N THR A 304 -11.66 -4.39 14.17
CA THR A 304 -10.26 -4.19 14.58
C THR A 304 -9.28 -5.25 14.04
N THR A 305 -9.75 -6.47 13.70
CA THR A 305 -8.88 -7.54 13.18
C THR A 305 -8.38 -7.26 11.76
N LEU A 306 -9.02 -6.36 11.02
CA LEU A 306 -8.64 -5.94 9.67
C LEU A 306 -7.53 -4.88 9.65
N TYR A 307 -7.11 -4.40 10.82
CA TYR A 307 -6.11 -3.33 10.97
C TYR A 307 -4.83 -3.80 11.67
N PRO A 308 -4.07 -4.78 11.12
CA PRO A 308 -2.74 -5.10 11.62
C PRO A 308 -1.75 -3.92 11.46
N PRO A 309 -0.56 -3.98 12.10
CA PRO A 309 0.49 -3.01 11.84
C PRO A 309 0.82 -2.89 10.35
N LEU A 310 1.10 -1.67 9.89
CA LEU A 310 1.38 -1.41 8.46
C LEU A 310 2.66 -2.12 7.98
N PHE A 311 3.67 -2.19 8.84
CA PHE A 311 4.94 -2.87 8.60
C PHE A 311 5.09 -4.06 9.53
N ASN A 312 5.58 -5.19 9.01
CA ASN A 312 5.68 -6.44 9.77
C ASN A 312 7.13 -6.74 10.20
N ARG A 313 7.49 -6.26 11.40
CA ARG A 313 8.82 -6.44 12.01
C ARG A 313 9.96 -6.04 11.07
N LEU A 314 9.79 -4.94 10.32
CA LEU A 314 10.71 -4.50 9.26
C LEU A 314 12.16 -4.39 9.75
N GLY A 315 12.39 -3.73 10.89
CA GLY A 315 13.73 -3.55 11.47
C GLY A 315 14.41 -4.84 11.96
N SER A 316 13.72 -5.99 11.94
CA SER A 316 14.33 -7.29 12.31
C SER A 316 14.79 -8.11 11.12
N ARG A 317 14.43 -7.69 9.89
CA ARG A 317 14.75 -8.39 8.64
C ARG A 317 16.19 -8.13 8.27
N ASP A 318 16.91 -9.19 7.94
CA ASP A 318 18.35 -9.20 7.67
C ASP A 318 18.67 -9.62 6.22
N ASN A 319 17.68 -9.58 5.34
CA ASN A 319 17.79 -9.95 3.94
C ASN A 319 16.70 -9.21 3.11
N LEU A 320 16.97 -8.99 1.82
CA LEU A 320 16.13 -8.18 0.94
C LEU A 320 14.79 -8.84 0.65
N SER A 321 14.78 -10.17 0.49
CA SER A 321 13.56 -10.93 0.20
C SER A 321 12.53 -10.83 1.33
N GLU A 322 12.97 -10.95 2.58
CA GLU A 322 12.10 -10.75 3.74
C GLU A 322 11.76 -9.28 3.97
N PHE A 323 12.68 -8.34 3.70
CA PHE A 323 12.41 -6.90 3.79
C PHE A 323 11.26 -6.49 2.87
N TRP A 324 11.36 -6.75 1.56
CA TRP A 324 10.34 -6.35 0.57
C TRP A 324 9.13 -7.29 0.54
N GLY A 325 9.35 -8.59 0.72
CA GLY A 325 8.31 -9.60 0.56
C GLY A 325 7.43 -9.82 1.79
N GLN A 326 7.91 -9.46 2.98
CA GLN A 326 7.18 -9.69 4.24
C GLN A 326 7.17 -8.47 5.16
N GLY A 327 8.26 -7.71 5.24
CA GLY A 327 8.41 -6.62 6.20
C GLY A 327 7.74 -5.32 5.75
N TRP A 328 7.92 -4.97 4.48
CA TRP A 328 7.38 -3.76 3.89
C TRP A 328 5.86 -3.81 3.81
N GLN A 329 5.23 -2.64 3.76
CA GLN A 329 3.78 -2.51 3.73
C GLN A 329 3.15 -3.24 2.54
N CYS A 330 1.98 -3.84 2.75
CA CYS A 330 1.29 -4.68 1.77
C CYS A 330 0.14 -3.97 1.02
N VAL A 331 -0.05 -2.67 1.20
CA VAL A 331 -1.18 -1.90 0.65
C VAL A 331 -1.21 -2.00 -0.87
N PHE A 332 -0.08 -1.74 -1.53
CA PHE A 332 0.03 -1.79 -3.00
C PHE A 332 0.55 -3.14 -3.52
N ARG A 333 0.72 -4.14 -2.64
CA ARG A 333 1.30 -5.44 -3.03
C ARG A 333 0.50 -6.09 -4.15
N ARG A 334 -0.84 -6.02 -4.07
CA ARG A 334 -1.70 -6.62 -5.08
C ARG A 334 -1.57 -5.90 -6.42
N ASP A 335 -1.48 -4.58 -6.42
CA ASP A 335 -1.26 -3.79 -7.64
C ASP A 335 0.02 -4.24 -8.35
N PHE A 336 1.12 -4.32 -7.61
CA PHE A 336 2.42 -4.70 -8.16
C PHE A 336 2.44 -6.14 -8.68
N VAL A 337 1.92 -7.08 -7.89
CA VAL A 337 1.88 -8.49 -8.29
C VAL A 337 0.92 -8.72 -9.46
N PHE A 338 -0.27 -8.13 -9.44
CA PHE A 338 -1.30 -8.40 -10.45
C PHE A 338 -1.03 -7.67 -11.76
N CYS A 339 -0.68 -6.38 -11.70
CA CYS A 339 -0.50 -5.57 -12.90
C CYS A 339 0.93 -5.64 -13.46
N GLY A 340 1.94 -5.97 -12.64
CA GLY A 340 3.33 -6.07 -13.07
C GLY A 340 3.84 -7.51 -13.08
N GLY A 341 3.71 -8.20 -11.95
CA GLY A 341 4.24 -9.55 -11.76
C GLY A 341 3.61 -10.61 -12.65
N LEU A 342 2.28 -10.75 -12.65
CA LEU A 342 1.59 -11.80 -13.42
C LEU A 342 1.79 -11.66 -14.94
N PRO A 343 1.69 -10.47 -15.56
CA PRO A 343 1.98 -10.32 -16.99
C PRO A 343 3.42 -10.68 -17.33
N MET A 344 4.39 -10.21 -16.53
CA MET A 344 5.80 -10.53 -16.75
C MET A 344 6.09 -12.01 -16.54
N ALA A 345 5.45 -12.67 -15.56
CA ALA A 345 5.58 -14.12 -15.35
C ALA A 345 5.16 -14.89 -16.61
N LYS A 346 4.02 -14.54 -17.21
CA LYS A 346 3.55 -15.15 -18.46
C LYS A 346 4.52 -14.90 -19.62
N LEU A 347 5.02 -13.67 -19.74
CA LEU A 347 6.02 -13.32 -20.75
C LEU A 347 7.31 -14.13 -20.58
N GLY A 348 7.79 -14.27 -19.34
CA GLY A 348 8.95 -15.09 -19.00
C GLY A 348 8.70 -16.55 -19.36
N SER A 349 7.57 -17.12 -18.95
CA SER A 349 7.17 -18.50 -19.27
C SER A 349 7.15 -18.76 -20.77
N PHE A 350 6.61 -17.80 -21.54
CA PHE A 350 6.54 -17.87 -22.99
C PHE A 350 7.93 -17.82 -23.66
N LEU A 351 8.85 -16.98 -23.18
CA LEU A 351 10.16 -16.77 -23.80
C LEU A 351 11.25 -17.76 -23.32
N PHE A 352 11.21 -18.14 -22.05
CA PHE A 352 12.29 -18.87 -21.36
C PHE A 352 11.80 -20.14 -20.64
N GLY A 353 10.53 -20.49 -20.78
CA GLY A 353 9.92 -21.64 -20.15
C GLY A 353 9.49 -21.42 -18.69
N PRO A 354 8.75 -22.39 -18.10
CA PRO A 354 8.05 -22.22 -16.81
C PRO A 354 8.96 -21.91 -15.61
N GLN A 355 10.24 -22.31 -15.67
CA GLN A 355 11.19 -22.08 -14.59
C GLN A 355 11.50 -20.59 -14.37
N SER A 356 11.29 -19.75 -15.39
CA SER A 356 11.56 -18.31 -15.35
C SER A 356 10.43 -17.50 -14.69
N GLU A 357 9.23 -18.08 -14.52
CA GLU A 357 8.02 -17.39 -14.08
C GLU A 357 8.23 -16.61 -12.78
N LEU A 358 8.85 -17.22 -11.77
CA LEU A 358 9.06 -16.58 -10.47
C LEU A 358 10.01 -15.37 -10.55
N LEU A 359 11.06 -15.49 -11.36
CA LEU A 359 12.03 -14.41 -11.53
C LEU A 359 11.40 -13.25 -12.28
N PHE A 360 10.69 -13.53 -13.37
CA PHE A 360 9.99 -12.50 -14.13
C PHE A 360 8.84 -11.88 -13.33
N ALA A 361 8.13 -12.65 -12.51
CA ALA A 361 7.11 -12.14 -11.60
C ALA A 361 7.70 -11.14 -10.59
N LEU A 362 8.85 -11.48 -10.01
CA LEU A 362 9.57 -10.59 -9.10
C LEU A 362 9.99 -9.31 -9.82
N MET A 363 10.69 -9.43 -10.95
CA MET A 363 11.17 -8.26 -11.71
C MET A 363 10.03 -7.37 -12.20
N GLY A 364 8.94 -7.97 -12.68
CA GLY A 364 7.74 -7.22 -13.08
C GLY A 364 7.06 -6.49 -11.93
N SER A 365 7.02 -7.10 -10.74
CA SER A 365 6.49 -6.44 -9.54
C SER A 365 7.35 -5.25 -9.12
N MET A 366 8.68 -5.41 -9.13
CA MET A 366 9.60 -4.33 -8.76
C MET A 366 9.63 -3.21 -9.82
N LEU A 367 9.53 -3.55 -11.10
CA LEU A 367 9.40 -2.58 -12.19
C LEU A 367 8.14 -1.73 -12.03
N LEU A 368 6.98 -2.36 -11.78
CA LEU A 368 5.75 -1.62 -11.60
C LEU A 368 5.77 -0.76 -10.33
N SER A 369 6.42 -1.23 -9.26
CA SER A 369 6.69 -0.41 -8.07
C SER A 369 7.54 0.82 -8.41
N GLY A 370 8.55 0.66 -9.27
CA GLY A 370 9.36 1.76 -9.78
C GLY A 370 8.54 2.77 -10.58
N ILE A 371 7.77 2.30 -11.55
CA ILE A 371 6.89 3.13 -12.40
C ILE A 371 5.86 3.88 -11.55
N PHE A 372 5.34 3.28 -10.48
CA PHE A 372 4.44 3.93 -9.54
C PHE A 372 5.09 5.16 -8.88
N HIS A 373 6.35 5.07 -8.46
CA HIS A 373 7.07 6.20 -7.90
C HIS A 373 7.42 7.25 -8.96
N GLU A 374 7.80 6.79 -10.15
CA GLU A 374 8.08 7.65 -11.30
C GLU A 374 6.84 8.44 -11.73
N TRP A 375 5.66 7.81 -11.71
CA TRP A 375 4.38 8.45 -11.96
C TRP A 375 4.12 9.61 -10.99
N GLY A 376 4.36 9.38 -9.70
CA GLY A 376 4.22 10.41 -8.67
C GLY A 376 5.08 11.64 -8.95
N ILE A 377 6.33 11.39 -9.33
CA ILE A 377 7.27 12.45 -9.70
C ILE A 377 6.84 13.17 -10.99
N LEU A 378 6.61 12.42 -12.07
CA LEU A 378 6.26 12.92 -13.39
C LEU A 378 5.06 13.86 -13.35
N THR A 379 4.03 13.48 -12.62
CA THR A 379 2.73 14.14 -12.70
C THR A 379 2.61 15.39 -11.83
N ILE A 380 3.55 15.60 -10.91
CA ILE A 380 3.56 16.75 -9.98
C ILE A 380 4.68 17.71 -10.35
N THR A 381 5.74 17.21 -10.96
CA THR A 381 6.94 17.98 -11.26
C THR A 381 7.24 17.95 -12.75
N LYS A 382 8.31 17.26 -13.16
CA LYS A 382 8.75 17.10 -14.56
C LYS A 382 9.06 15.61 -14.85
N PRO A 383 9.24 15.18 -16.09
CA PRO A 383 9.74 13.83 -16.36
C PRO A 383 11.15 13.61 -15.74
N ASP A 384 11.42 12.47 -15.12
CA ASP A 384 12.79 12.01 -14.86
C ASP A 384 13.29 11.17 -16.05
N LEU A 385 14.21 11.72 -16.83
CA LEU A 385 14.80 10.97 -17.94
C LEU A 385 15.78 9.90 -17.46
N GLY A 386 16.29 10.02 -16.22
CA GLY A 386 17.16 9.02 -15.61
C GLY A 386 16.42 7.83 -15.02
N PHE A 387 15.09 7.92 -14.85
CA PHE A 387 14.25 6.91 -14.20
C PHE A 387 14.83 6.47 -12.84
N ASN A 388 15.35 7.42 -12.04
CA ASN A 388 16.13 7.12 -10.84
C ASN A 388 15.31 6.35 -9.79
N THR A 389 14.01 6.67 -9.67
CA THR A 389 13.11 5.91 -8.80
C THR A 389 12.95 4.47 -9.28
N THR A 390 12.74 4.27 -10.58
CA THR A 390 12.54 2.94 -11.15
C THR A 390 13.81 2.10 -11.07
N LYS A 391 14.97 2.72 -11.33
CA LYS A 391 16.29 2.12 -11.16
C LYS A 391 16.47 1.56 -9.75
N PHE A 392 16.15 2.34 -8.71
CA PHE A 392 16.22 1.86 -7.32
C PHE A 392 15.43 0.56 -7.12
N PHE A 393 14.14 0.53 -7.45
CA PHE A 393 13.30 -0.65 -7.22
C PHE A 393 13.74 -1.87 -8.05
N VAL A 394 14.11 -1.68 -9.32
CA VAL A 394 14.60 -2.78 -10.17
C VAL A 394 15.87 -3.38 -9.59
N ILE A 395 16.80 -2.55 -9.10
CA ILE A 395 18.03 -3.01 -8.44
C ILE A 395 17.73 -3.76 -7.14
N GLN A 396 16.69 -3.39 -6.38
CA GLN A 396 16.25 -4.21 -5.24
C GLN A 396 15.79 -5.61 -5.68
N GLY A 397 15.08 -5.72 -6.81
CA GLY A 397 14.73 -7.00 -7.41
C GLY A 397 15.94 -7.85 -7.79
N LEU A 398 16.95 -7.23 -8.42
CA LEU A 398 18.23 -7.86 -8.73
C LEU A 398 18.95 -8.32 -7.46
N GLY A 399 18.96 -7.51 -6.41
CA GLY A 399 19.53 -7.85 -5.11
C GLY A 399 18.89 -9.11 -4.51
N ILE A 400 17.57 -9.25 -4.60
CA ILE A 400 16.84 -10.46 -4.16
C ILE A 400 17.25 -11.70 -4.99
N VAL A 401 17.42 -11.53 -6.31
CA VAL A 401 17.88 -12.63 -7.18
C VAL A 401 19.31 -13.06 -6.84
N LEU A 402 20.22 -12.09 -6.63
CA LEU A 402 21.59 -12.35 -6.23
C LEU A 402 21.65 -13.03 -4.86
N GLU A 403 20.89 -12.54 -3.89
CA GLU A 403 20.76 -13.14 -2.55
C GLU A 403 20.37 -14.61 -2.62
N ARG A 404 19.40 -14.95 -3.50
CA ARG A 404 18.94 -16.32 -3.69
C ARG A 404 19.95 -17.19 -4.44
N LYS A 405 20.60 -16.67 -5.49
CA LYS A 405 21.60 -17.42 -6.29
C LYS A 405 22.87 -17.68 -5.49
N LEU A 406 23.40 -16.67 -4.80
CA LEU A 406 24.57 -16.78 -3.94
C LEU A 406 24.28 -17.54 -2.64
N ASN A 407 23.00 -17.83 -2.37
CA ASN A 407 22.55 -18.55 -1.19
C ASN A 407 23.12 -17.94 0.09
N LEU A 408 23.05 -16.60 0.20
CA LEU A 408 23.71 -15.83 1.27
C LEU A 408 23.34 -16.35 2.67
N ARG A 409 22.14 -16.90 2.84
CA ARG A 409 21.71 -17.52 4.11
C ARG A 409 22.48 -18.79 4.46
N LYS A 410 22.87 -19.59 3.47
CA LYS A 410 23.72 -20.79 3.68
C LYS A 410 25.19 -20.42 3.81
N VAL A 411 25.68 -19.48 2.99
CA VAL A 411 27.09 -19.06 2.98
C VAL A 411 27.44 -18.27 4.25
N LEU A 412 26.62 -17.29 4.62
CA LEU A 412 26.79 -16.48 5.82
C LEU A 412 25.98 -17.08 6.99
N GLY A 413 25.93 -18.42 7.08
CA GLY A 413 25.05 -19.16 7.97
C GLY A 413 25.25 -18.88 9.46
N GLY A 414 24.17 -19.06 10.25
CA GLY A 414 24.18 -18.98 11.71
C GLY A 414 23.70 -17.65 12.31
N ARG A 415 23.44 -17.67 13.63
CA ARG A 415 23.07 -16.47 14.42
C ARG A 415 24.23 -15.47 14.52
N ALA A 416 25.48 -15.94 14.52
CA ALA A 416 26.68 -15.11 14.64
C ALA A 416 26.88 -14.15 13.46
N MET A 417 26.53 -14.58 12.24
CA MET A 417 26.69 -13.77 11.02
C MET A 417 25.48 -12.86 10.72
N ARG A 418 24.48 -12.83 11.62
CA ARG A 418 23.29 -11.98 11.46
C ARG A 418 23.62 -10.47 11.36
N PRO A 419 24.53 -9.90 12.17
CA PRO A 419 24.90 -8.49 12.06
C PRO A 419 25.49 -8.16 10.68
N LEU A 420 26.30 -9.04 10.10
CA LEU A 420 26.87 -8.83 8.77
C LEU A 420 25.79 -8.85 7.68
N ARG A 421 24.86 -9.81 7.71
CA ARG A 421 23.73 -9.83 6.76
C ARG A 421 22.85 -8.60 6.88
N TYR A 422 22.63 -8.15 8.12
CA TYR A 422 21.93 -6.90 8.40
C TYR A 422 22.67 -5.72 7.75
N PHE A 423 23.97 -5.57 8.03
CA PHE A 423 24.79 -4.54 7.41
C PHE A 423 24.71 -4.58 5.88
N LEU A 424 24.92 -5.73 5.25
CA LEU A 424 24.86 -5.87 3.79
C LEU A 424 23.49 -5.51 3.21
N THR A 425 22.41 -5.92 3.86
CA THR A 425 21.04 -5.64 3.41
C THR A 425 20.74 -4.15 3.48
N TYR A 426 21.01 -3.52 4.62
CA TYR A 426 20.72 -2.11 4.80
C TYR A 426 21.67 -1.24 4.00
N PHE A 427 22.95 -1.61 3.88
CA PHE A 427 23.91 -0.96 2.99
C PHE A 427 23.44 -1.01 1.54
N TRP A 428 23.02 -2.17 1.04
CA TRP A 428 22.47 -2.30 -0.31
C TRP A 428 21.24 -1.41 -0.51
N LEU A 429 20.28 -1.45 0.42
CA LEU A 429 19.07 -0.63 0.36
C LEU A 429 19.44 0.85 0.31
N SER A 430 20.26 1.30 1.24
CA SER A 430 20.55 2.70 1.40
C SER A 430 21.47 3.21 0.29
N TYR A 431 22.44 2.41 -0.19
CA TYR A 431 23.37 2.79 -1.26
C TYR A 431 22.63 3.07 -2.56
N TRP A 432 21.76 2.14 -2.96
CA TRP A 432 21.01 2.28 -4.21
C TRP A 432 19.86 3.29 -4.12
N SER A 433 19.48 3.73 -2.91
CA SER A 433 18.44 4.74 -2.73
C SER A 433 18.91 6.18 -2.93
N GLN A 434 20.23 6.42 -3.01
CA GLN A 434 20.80 7.77 -3.08
C GLN A 434 20.26 8.56 -4.29
N ASP A 435 20.36 8.01 -5.51
CA ASP A 435 19.87 8.65 -6.74
C ASP A 435 18.37 9.00 -6.65
N MET A 436 17.57 8.11 -6.03
CA MET A 436 16.14 8.33 -5.83
C MET A 436 15.88 9.49 -4.86
N PHE A 437 16.67 9.61 -3.80
CA PHE A 437 16.51 10.69 -2.84
C PHE A 437 17.02 12.02 -3.36
N GLU A 438 18.15 12.03 -4.07
CA GLU A 438 18.68 13.22 -4.74
C GLU A 438 17.62 13.83 -5.67
N ILE A 439 17.02 13.01 -6.54
CA ILE A 439 15.98 13.52 -7.45
C ILE A 439 14.73 14.02 -6.72
N LEU A 440 14.37 13.40 -5.60
CA LEU A 440 13.24 13.85 -4.77
C LEU A 440 13.56 15.19 -4.08
N TYR A 441 14.77 15.36 -3.56
CA TYR A 441 15.22 16.59 -2.91
C TYR A 441 15.29 17.76 -3.89
N ASP A 442 15.89 17.54 -5.07
CA ASP A 442 15.99 18.52 -6.15
C ASP A 442 14.62 19.01 -6.61
N ARG A 443 13.62 18.14 -6.52
CA ARG A 443 12.25 18.43 -6.91
C ARG A 443 11.42 19.08 -5.83
N GLY A 444 11.97 19.23 -4.62
CA GLY A 444 11.35 19.97 -3.53
C GLY A 444 10.97 19.12 -2.32
N LEU A 445 11.25 17.82 -2.28
CA LEU A 445 11.00 17.05 -1.06
C LEU A 445 11.91 17.54 0.08
N GLY A 446 11.32 17.98 1.18
CA GLY A 446 12.06 18.64 2.26
C GLY A 446 12.32 20.14 2.01
N ARG A 447 11.70 20.72 0.98
CA ARG A 447 11.74 22.18 0.69
C ARG A 447 10.33 22.74 0.48
N SER A 448 9.45 21.96 -0.15
CA SER A 448 8.07 22.28 -0.46
C SER A 448 7.21 22.44 0.78
N GLY A 449 6.62 23.63 0.94
CA GLY A 449 5.70 23.93 2.04
C GLY A 449 6.38 24.14 3.40
N ILE A 450 7.70 24.03 3.48
CA ILE A 450 8.41 24.14 4.76
C ILE A 450 8.53 25.61 5.17
N ILE A 451 8.10 25.91 6.39
CA ILE A 451 8.20 27.27 6.96
C ILE A 451 9.66 27.64 7.19
N ASP A 452 10.40 26.79 7.91
CA ASP A 452 11.81 26.99 8.24
C ASP A 452 12.49 25.62 8.34
N SER A 453 13.73 25.52 7.86
CA SER A 453 14.53 24.28 7.97
C SER A 453 15.09 24.10 9.38
N ASP A 454 15.22 25.18 10.16
CA ASP A 454 15.64 25.13 11.56
C ASP A 454 14.45 24.78 12.45
N PHE A 455 14.49 23.58 13.03
CA PHE A 455 13.43 23.10 13.91
C PHE A 455 13.21 24.00 15.13
N ARG A 456 14.18 24.82 15.55
CA ARG A 456 14.03 25.75 16.69
C ARG A 456 13.10 26.91 16.39
N LYS A 457 12.86 27.19 15.11
CA LYS A 457 11.98 28.27 14.63
C LYS A 457 10.59 27.79 14.27
N TRP A 458 10.29 26.52 14.51
CA TRP A 458 8.97 25.97 14.24
C TRP A 458 7.93 26.48 15.23
N TYR A 459 6.71 26.66 14.74
CA TYR A 459 5.56 26.96 15.58
C TYR A 459 5.09 25.70 16.31
N TRP A 460 4.40 25.89 17.45
CA TRP A 460 3.90 24.79 18.29
C TRP A 460 3.11 23.73 17.49
N PHE A 461 2.29 24.14 16.53
CA PHE A 461 1.45 23.22 15.75
C PHE A 461 2.27 22.31 14.83
N GLN A 462 3.49 22.68 14.42
CA GLN A 462 4.36 21.81 13.63
C GLN A 462 4.88 20.62 14.46
N TYR A 463 4.96 20.78 15.78
CA TYR A 463 5.30 19.69 16.69
C TYR A 463 4.08 18.85 17.08
N CYS A 464 2.89 19.46 17.16
CA CYS A 464 1.69 18.77 17.63
C CYS A 464 0.93 18.04 16.53
N LEU A 465 0.89 18.57 15.31
CA LEU A 465 0.09 18.01 14.23
C LEU A 465 0.88 16.95 13.45
N PRO A 466 0.25 15.80 13.09
CA PRO A 466 0.78 14.87 12.12
C PRO A 466 1.25 15.59 10.86
N PHE A 467 2.48 15.31 10.42
CA PHE A 467 3.12 15.99 9.27
C PHE A 467 3.32 17.49 9.42
N GLY A 468 3.25 18.03 10.64
CA GLY A 468 3.44 19.44 10.96
C GLY A 468 4.60 20.15 10.23
N PRO A 469 5.82 19.57 10.15
CA PRO A 469 6.95 20.19 9.43
C PRO A 469 6.72 20.36 7.92
N PHE A 470 5.79 19.60 7.34
CA PHE A 470 5.45 19.63 5.92
C PHE A 470 4.14 20.39 5.65
N LEU A 471 3.46 20.93 6.67
CA LEU A 471 2.22 21.67 6.42
C LEU A 471 2.46 22.90 5.53
N PRO A 472 1.74 23.04 4.40
CA PRO A 472 1.87 24.18 3.50
C PRO A 472 1.66 25.52 4.22
N ARG A 473 2.50 26.52 3.90
CA ARG A 473 2.40 27.90 4.40
C ARG A 473 1.03 28.52 4.13
N GLY A 474 0.42 28.22 2.99
CA GLY A 474 -0.93 28.68 2.62
C GLY A 474 -2.00 28.24 3.62
N LEU A 475 -1.91 27.01 4.13
CA LEU A 475 -2.82 26.51 5.17
C LEU A 475 -2.65 27.28 6.48
N ILE A 476 -1.42 27.67 6.80
CA ILE A 476 -1.06 28.39 8.02
C ILE A 476 -1.49 29.85 7.95
N ASN A 477 -1.37 30.49 6.79
CA ASN A 477 -1.81 31.87 6.58
C ASN A 477 -3.34 31.99 6.72
N GLY A 478 -4.10 30.97 6.30
CA GLY A 478 -5.55 30.91 6.55
C GLY A 478 -5.92 30.85 8.03
N ILE A 479 -5.13 30.17 8.85
CA ILE A 479 -5.32 30.11 10.32
C ILE A 479 -5.00 31.46 10.96
N LYS A 480 -3.98 32.19 10.46
CA LYS A 480 -3.64 33.54 10.95
C LYS A 480 -4.68 34.59 10.56
N ALA A 481 -5.24 34.51 9.35
CA ALA A 481 -6.25 35.47 8.86
C ALA A 481 -7.59 35.40 9.61
N HIS A 482 -7.90 34.28 10.27
CA HIS A 482 -9.11 34.14 11.09
C HIS A 482 -8.92 34.48 12.58
N ASN A 483 -7.68 34.72 13.01
CA ASN A 483 -7.33 35.12 14.38
C ASN A 483 -6.87 36.59 14.47
N GLY A 484 -7.09 37.38 13.41
CA GLY A 484 -6.73 38.79 13.31
C GLY A 484 -7.95 39.69 13.29
#